data_AF-A0AA43CEX4-F1
#
_entry.id   AF-A0AA43CEX4-F1
#
_cell.length_a   1.000
_cell.length_b   1.000
_cell.length_c   1.000
_cell.angle_alpha   90.00
_cell.angle_beta   90.00
_cell.angle_gamma   90.00
#
_symmetry.space_group_name_H-M   'P 1'
#
loop_
_entity.id
_entity.type
_entity.pdbx_description
1 polymer ?
#
loop_
_entity_poly.entity_id
_entity_poly.type
_entity_poly.pdbx_seq_one_letter_code
_entity_poly.pdbx_strand_id
1 'polypeptide(L)'
;MDRSVLNHDTSRQAEDLQVELWRRMSQLSKIQTVSALSRSVLQLSLTGIRQRFPEATDRECKIRLARLTLGPELANRAYPESSKLTGY
;
A
#
# COMPACT_ATOMS: atom_id res chain seq x y z
N MET A 1 -3.31 -31.80 0.01
CA MET A 1 -2.19 -30.86 -0.26
C MET A 1 -2.24 -29.79 0.82
N ASP A 2 -1.12 -29.50 1.48
CA ASP A 2 -1.05 -28.39 2.44
C ASP A 2 -1.12 -27.05 1.67
N ARG A 3 -2.00 -26.15 2.11
CA ARG A 3 -2.22 -24.85 1.46
C ARG A 3 -1.18 -23.85 1.98
N SER A 4 -0.57 -23.09 1.07
CA SER A 4 0.31 -21.96 1.42
C SER A 4 -0.40 -20.98 2.37
N VAL A 5 0.32 -20.54 3.39
CA VAL A 5 -0.12 -19.45 4.28
C VAL A 5 0.00 -18.10 3.58
N LEU A 6 -0.88 -17.17 3.91
CA LEU A 6 -0.90 -15.78 3.44
C LEU A 6 0.18 -14.94 4.11
N ASN A 7 0.50 -15.21 5.38
CA ASN A 7 1.55 -14.53 6.13
C ASN A 7 2.16 -15.49 7.17
N HIS A 8 3.49 -15.54 7.25
CA HIS A 8 4.21 -16.36 8.22
C HIS A 8 4.09 -15.87 9.67
N ASP A 9 3.77 -14.59 9.89
CA ASP A 9 3.51 -13.99 11.20
C ASP A 9 2.02 -14.07 11.61
N THR A 10 1.25 -14.95 10.96
CA THR A 10 -0.15 -15.20 11.28
C THR A 10 -0.36 -16.69 11.41
N SER A 11 -0.91 -17.13 12.56
CA SER A 11 -1.21 -18.54 12.74
C SER A 11 -2.25 -19.00 11.73
N ARG A 12 -2.17 -20.26 11.29
CA ARG A 12 -3.11 -20.82 10.31
C ARG A 12 -4.57 -20.69 10.77
N GLN A 13 -4.83 -20.92 12.05
CA GLN A 13 -6.16 -20.76 12.64
C GLN A 13 -6.69 -19.33 12.53
N ALA A 14 -5.83 -18.32 12.78
CA ALA A 14 -6.22 -16.93 12.64
C ALA A 14 -6.46 -16.55 11.17
N GLU A 15 -5.64 -17.06 10.25
CA GLU A 15 -5.84 -16.88 8.81
C GLU A 15 -7.16 -17.46 8.32
N ASP A 16 -7.50 -18.69 8.73
CA ASP A 16 -8.74 -19.35 8.34
C ASP A 16 -9.95 -18.54 8.84
N LEU A 17 -9.93 -18.09 10.09
CA LEU A 17 -10.97 -17.22 10.66
C LEU A 17 -11.07 -15.90 9.90
N GLN A 18 -9.95 -15.27 9.56
CA GLN A 18 -9.92 -14.03 8.79
C GLN A 18 -10.57 -14.19 7.41
N VAL A 19 -10.25 -15.27 6.69
CA VAL A 19 -10.84 -15.56 5.38
C VAL A 19 -12.34 -15.83 5.51
N GLU A 20 -12.78 -16.57 6.53
CA GLU A 20 -14.20 -16.78 6.80
C GLU A 20 -14.94 -15.46 7.06
N LEU A 21 -14.39 -14.58 7.88
CA LEU A 21 -14.97 -13.27 8.17
C LEU A 21 -15.12 -12.45 6.88
N TRP A 22 -14.11 -12.42 6.02
CA TRP A 22 -14.19 -11.73 4.73
C TRP A 22 -15.23 -12.32 3.77
N ARG A 23 -15.44 -13.64 3.80
CA ARG A 23 -16.48 -14.30 2.99
C ARG A 23 -17.89 -13.94 3.48
N ARG A 24 -18.06 -13.76 4.79
CA ARG A 24 -19.35 -13.39 5.41
C ARG A 24 -19.66 -11.89 5.33
N MET A 25 -18.66 -11.05 5.09
CA MET A 25 -18.86 -9.60 4.94
C MET A 25 -19.79 -9.28 3.77
N SER A 26 -20.68 -8.29 3.97
CA SER A 26 -21.42 -7.67 2.87
C SER A 26 -20.45 -7.02 1.88
N GLN A 27 -20.87 -6.88 0.62
CA GLN A 27 -20.04 -6.25 -0.41
C GLN A 27 -19.69 -4.79 -0.05
N LEU A 28 -20.64 -4.05 0.51
CA LEU A 28 -20.40 -2.67 0.96
C LEU A 28 -19.37 -2.62 2.09
N SER A 29 -19.53 -3.46 3.12
CA SER A 29 -18.59 -3.53 4.25
C SER A 29 -17.18 -3.91 3.80
N LYS A 30 -17.08 -4.82 2.82
CA LYS A 30 -15.80 -5.22 2.22
C LYS A 30 -15.12 -4.05 1.50
N ILE A 31 -15.85 -3.33 0.66
CA ILE A 31 -15.33 -2.14 -0.04
C ILE A 31 -14.88 -1.08 0.96
N GLN A 32 -15.68 -0.81 1.99
CA GLN A 32 -15.34 0.16 3.04
C GLN A 32 -14.05 -0.23 3.78
N THR A 33 -13.94 -1.49 4.18
CA THR A 33 -12.78 -2.03 4.90
C THR A 33 -11.51 -1.92 4.05
N VAL A 34 -11.54 -2.41 2.82
CA VAL A 34 -10.39 -2.36 1.90
C VAL A 34 -10.02 -0.90 1.60
N SER A 35 -11.00 -0.03 1.37
CA SER A 35 -10.73 1.39 1.10
C SER A 35 -10.08 2.11 2.29
N ALA A 36 -10.53 1.81 3.52
CA ALA A 36 -9.93 2.34 4.74
C ALA A 36 -8.50 1.84 4.95
N LEU A 37 -8.25 0.55 4.69
CA LEU A 37 -6.91 -0.03 4.73
C LEU A 37 -5.99 0.64 3.71
N SER A 38 -6.42 0.77 2.45
CA SER A 38 -5.62 1.43 1.41
C SER A 38 -5.24 2.85 1.78
N ARG A 39 -6.17 3.67 2.30
CA ARG A 39 -5.85 5.02 2.78
C ARG A 39 -4.82 5.01 3.91
N SER A 40 -4.95 4.08 4.85
CA SER A 40 -4.03 3.96 5.99
C SER A 40 -2.61 3.59 5.54
N VAL A 41 -2.48 2.64 4.60
CA VAL A 41 -1.18 2.25 4.03
C VAL A 41 -0.54 3.39 3.26
N LEU A 42 -1.31 4.14 2.47
CA LEU A 42 -0.81 5.32 1.75
C LEU A 42 -0.33 6.42 2.71
N GLN A 43 -1.08 6.66 3.79
CA GLN A 43 -0.70 7.62 4.83
C GLN A 43 0.59 7.19 5.54
N LEU A 44 0.69 5.93 5.95
CA LEU A 44 1.90 5.39 6.57
C LEU A 44 3.11 5.51 5.63
N SER A 45 2.93 5.18 4.35
CA SER A 45 3.95 5.31 3.33
C SER A 45 4.42 6.75 3.15
N LEU A 46 3.48 7.71 3.11
CA LEU A 46 3.78 9.14 2.99
C LEU A 46 4.56 9.66 4.21
N THR A 47 4.20 9.22 5.43
CA THR A 47 4.95 9.54 6.64
C THR A 47 6.40 9.03 6.55
N GLY A 48 6.58 7.77 6.14
CA GLY A 48 7.92 7.20 5.96
C GLY A 48 8.72 7.90 4.86
N ILE A 49 8.08 8.35 3.78
CA ILE A 49 8.73 9.16 2.73
C ILE A 49 9.23 10.49 3.32
N ARG A 50 8.38 11.22 4.05
CA ARG A 50 8.76 12.49 4.68
C ARG A 50 9.91 12.33 5.68
N GLN A 51 9.94 11.21 6.41
CA GLN A 51 11.06 10.90 7.32
C GLN A 51 12.38 10.67 6.59
N ARG A 52 12.36 10.00 5.43
CA ARG A 52 13.56 9.72 4.63
C ARG A 52 14.03 10.90 3.79
N PHE A 53 13.13 11.80 3.42
CA PHE A 53 13.41 12.97 2.58
C PHE A 53 12.88 14.25 3.27
N PRO A 54 13.53 14.70 4.37
CA PRO A 54 13.04 15.83 5.17
C PRO A 54 12.95 17.14 4.38
N GLU A 55 13.81 17.32 3.37
CA GLU A 55 13.85 18.52 2.51
C GLU A 55 12.90 18.43 1.31
N ALA A 56 12.22 17.30 1.12
CA ALA A 56 11.34 17.12 -0.03
C ALA A 56 10.07 17.97 0.13
N THR A 57 9.70 18.66 -0.94
CA THR A 57 8.40 19.36 -1.00
C THR A 57 7.24 18.36 -0.94
N ASP A 58 6.05 18.82 -0.56
CA ASP A 58 4.84 17.99 -0.60
C ASP A 58 4.56 17.41 -2.00
N ARG A 59 4.92 18.15 -3.06
CA ARG A 59 4.81 17.68 -4.44
C ARG A 59 5.75 16.50 -4.68
N GLU A 60 7.01 16.64 -4.30
CA GLU A 60 8.00 15.56 -4.43
C GLU A 60 7.59 14.33 -3.62
N CYS A 61 7.10 14.51 -2.39
CA CYS A 61 6.60 13.41 -1.57
C CYS A 61 5.47 12.63 -2.26
N LYS A 62 4.53 13.32 -2.92
CA LYS A 62 3.46 12.68 -3.71
C LYS A 62 3.99 11.89 -4.89
N ILE A 63 5.03 12.38 -5.57
CA ILE A 63 5.63 11.68 -6.71
C ILE A 63 6.39 10.45 -6.25
N ARG A 64 7.14 10.53 -5.14
CA ARG A 64 7.78 9.38 -4.50
C ARG A 64 6.76 8.33 -4.06
N LEU A 65 5.59 8.75 -3.55
CA LEU A 65 4.48 7.84 -3.24
C LEU A 65 3.93 7.16 -4.49
N ALA A 66 3.80 7.89 -5.60
CA ALA A 66 3.38 7.32 -6.88
C ALA A 66 4.40 6.30 -7.41
N ARG A 67 5.70 6.59 -7.32
CA ARG A 67 6.75 5.63 -7.71
C ARG A 67 6.75 4.37 -6.83
N LEU A 68 6.56 4.52 -5.52
CA LEU A 68 6.44 3.40 -4.58
C LEU A 68 5.23 2.50 -4.88
N THR A 69 4.10 3.09 -5.27
CA THR A 69 2.81 2.36 -5.39
C THR A 69 2.52 1.84 -6.80
N LEU A 70 2.93 2.58 -7.84
CA LEU A 70 2.69 2.23 -9.24
C LEU A 70 3.92 1.62 -9.92
N GLY A 71 5.10 1.77 -9.31
CA GLY A 71 6.37 1.50 -9.94
C GLY A 71 6.87 2.66 -10.82
N PRO A 72 8.16 2.64 -11.19
CA PRO A 72 8.82 3.77 -11.86
C PRO A 72 8.25 4.06 -13.26
N GLU A 73 7.86 3.03 -14.01
CA GLU A 73 7.35 3.21 -15.38
C GLU A 73 6.04 4.02 -15.39
N LEU A 74 5.04 3.58 -14.61
CA LEU A 74 3.75 4.25 -14.52
C LEU A 74 3.86 5.62 -13.85
N ALA A 75 4.72 5.75 -12.84
CA ALA A 75 4.98 7.04 -12.21
C ALA A 75 5.62 8.06 -13.16
N ASN A 76 6.56 7.65 -14.02
CA ASN A 76 7.16 8.54 -15.02
C ASN A 76 6.14 8.98 -16.08
N ARG A 77 5.18 8.11 -16.44
CA ARG A 77 4.10 8.47 -17.38
C ARG A 77 3.12 9.48 -16.77
N ALA A 78 2.81 9.35 -15.48
CA ALA A 78 1.91 10.27 -14.77
C ALA A 78 2.61 11.58 -14.37
N TYR A 79 3.91 11.50 -14.03
CA TYR A 79 4.73 12.58 -13.50
C TYR A 79 6.12 12.54 -14.16
N PRO A 80 6.35 13.22 -15.28
CA PRO A 80 7.64 13.16 -16.00
C PRO A 80 8.86 13.51 -15.14
N GLU A 81 8.71 14.40 -14.16
CA GLU A 81 9.75 14.80 -13.21
C GLU A 81 10.19 13.66 -12.26
N SER A 82 9.38 12.60 -12.12
CA SER A 82 9.72 11.36 -11.42
C SER A 82 11.04 10.75 -11.90
N SER A 83 11.37 10.91 -13.19
CA SER A 83 12.60 10.38 -13.80
C SER A 83 13.89 10.91 -13.16
N LYS A 84 13.83 12.05 -12.48
CA LYS A 84 14.98 12.72 -11.84
C LYS A 84 15.16 12.32 -10.37
N LEU A 85 14.22 11.58 -9.78
CA LEU A 85 14.28 11.20 -8.37
C LEU A 85 15.11 9.93 -8.19
N THR A 86 16.02 9.97 -7.20
CA THR A 86 16.75 8.79 -6.73
C THR A 86 16.01 8.12 -5.56
N GLY A 87 16.06 6.79 -5.48
CA GLY A 87 15.26 6.01 -4.52
C GLY A 87 13.88 5.68 -5.09
N TYR A 88 12.89 5.45 -4.20
CA TYR A 88 11.51 5.11 -4.61
C TYR A 88 11.07 5.97 -5.76
#